data_AF-A0A4U0VXD6-F1
#
_entry.id   AF-A0A4U0VXD6-F1
#
_cell.length_a   1.000
_cell.length_b   1.000
_cell.length_c   1.000
_cell.angle_alpha   90.00
_cell.angle_beta   90.00
_cell.angle_gamma   90.00
#
_symmetry.space_group_name_H-M   'P 1'
#
loop_
_entity.id
_entity.type
_entity.pdbx_description
1 polymer ?
#
loop_
_entity_poly.entity_id
_entity_poly.type
_entity_poly.pdbx_seq_one_letter_code
_entity_poly.pdbx_strand_id
1 'polypeptide(L)'
;MPQGGKLKSNPHKAKSTTQKKQQPKKGQRAIPPKKAAAVSQATVHRKNTSAHASSLEGAIAAQAMSHGKLTIMKQAAEKVKKQNENGK
;
A
#
# COMPACT_ATOMS: atom_id res chain seq x y z
N MET A 1 3.06 -8.85 57.18
CA MET A 1 3.35 -8.32 55.83
C MET A 1 2.66 -9.21 54.81
N PRO A 2 1.55 -8.78 54.18
CA PRO A 2 0.90 -9.59 53.15
C PRO A 2 1.65 -9.48 51.81
N GLN A 3 2.39 -10.53 51.45
CA GLN A 3 2.86 -10.74 50.08
C GLN A 3 1.76 -11.46 49.28
N GLY A 4 1.52 -11.01 48.05
CA GLY A 4 0.66 -11.75 47.12
C GLY A 4 -0.06 -10.86 46.11
N GLY A 5 0.71 -10.19 45.25
CA GLY A 5 0.18 -9.43 44.12
C GLY A 5 -0.62 -10.35 43.17
N LYS A 6 -1.85 -9.95 42.87
CA LYS A 6 -2.74 -10.63 41.93
C LYS A 6 -2.19 -10.43 40.52
N LEU A 7 -1.51 -11.45 39.98
CA LEU A 7 -1.14 -11.51 38.57
C LEU A 7 -2.43 -11.63 37.75
N LYS A 8 -2.82 -10.51 37.13
CA LYS A 8 -3.91 -10.43 36.16
C LYS A 8 -3.62 -11.41 35.02
N SER A 9 -4.43 -12.45 34.90
CA SER A 9 -4.35 -13.39 33.77
C SER A 9 -4.59 -12.64 32.46
N ASN A 10 -3.60 -12.61 31.58
CA ASN A 10 -3.65 -12.03 30.24
C ASN A 10 -4.72 -12.76 29.39
N PRO A 11 -5.83 -12.12 28.96
CA PRO A 11 -6.88 -12.77 28.17
C PRO A 11 -6.55 -12.70 26.68
N HIS A 12 -5.34 -13.11 26.29
CA HIS A 12 -4.99 -13.30 24.89
C HIS A 12 -4.53 -14.74 24.67
N LYS A 13 -5.41 -15.69 25.02
CA LYS A 13 -5.40 -17.02 24.40
C LYS A 13 -5.57 -16.78 22.90
N ALA A 14 -4.50 -17.01 22.14
CA ALA A 14 -4.51 -17.00 20.70
C ALA A 14 -5.69 -17.85 20.21
N LYS A 15 -6.65 -17.21 19.53
CA LYS A 15 -7.67 -17.94 18.78
C LYS A 15 -6.96 -18.59 17.60
N SER A 16 -6.50 -19.83 17.79
CA SER A 16 -6.14 -20.71 16.69
C SER A 16 -7.41 -20.93 15.87
N THR A 17 -7.61 -20.09 14.85
CA THR A 17 -8.61 -20.34 13.83
C THR A 17 -8.04 -21.39 12.88
N THR A 18 -8.15 -22.65 13.31
CA THR A 18 -8.08 -23.76 12.36
C THR A 18 -9.33 -23.65 11.50
N GLN A 19 -9.25 -22.87 10.43
CA GLN A 19 -10.33 -22.73 9.47
C GLN A 19 -10.70 -24.13 8.98
N LYS A 20 -11.88 -24.62 9.37
CA LYS A 20 -12.41 -25.88 8.84
C LYS A 20 -12.48 -25.72 7.32
N LYS A 21 -11.84 -26.62 6.58
CA LYS A 21 -11.96 -26.68 5.12
C LYS A 21 -13.44 -26.85 4.78
N GLN A 22 -14.08 -25.79 4.30
CA GLN A 22 -15.46 -25.84 3.83
C GLN A 22 -15.49 -26.75 2.60
N GLN A 23 -16.11 -27.92 2.74
CA GLN A 23 -16.30 -28.82 1.60
C GLN A 23 -17.37 -28.23 0.67
N PRO A 24 -17.19 -28.29 -0.66
CA PRO A 24 -18.19 -27.80 -1.61
C PRO A 24 -19.49 -28.60 -1.45
N LYS A 25 -20.64 -27.91 -1.57
CA LYS A 25 -21.95 -28.58 -1.57
C LYS A 25 -22.08 -29.51 -2.79
N LYS A 26 -22.95 -30.52 -2.72
CA LYS A 26 -23.22 -31.44 -3.85
C LYS A 26 -23.55 -30.62 -5.12
N GLY A 27 -22.80 -30.83 -6.20
CA GLY A 27 -22.93 -30.09 -7.46
C GLY A 27 -22.08 -28.81 -7.57
N GLN A 28 -21.43 -28.35 -6.49
CA GLN A 28 -20.45 -27.27 -6.56
C GLN A 28 -19.09 -27.80 -7.01
N ARG A 29 -18.50 -27.13 -8.01
CA ARG A 29 -17.14 -27.43 -8.47
C ARG A 29 -16.16 -26.97 -7.39
N ALA A 30 -15.27 -27.86 -6.96
CA ALA A 30 -14.18 -27.50 -6.07
C ALA A 30 -13.22 -26.55 -6.80
N ILE A 31 -13.16 -25.29 -6.38
CA ILE A 31 -12.18 -24.33 -6.89
C ILE A 31 -10.89 -24.55 -6.09
N PRO A 32 -9.78 -24.95 -6.74
CA PRO A 32 -8.53 -25.13 -6.04
C PRO A 32 -8.07 -23.78 -5.44
N PRO A 33 -7.46 -23.79 -4.25
CA PRO A 33 -6.91 -22.57 -3.67
C PRO A 33 -5.89 -21.97 -4.64
N LYS A 34 -5.93 -20.63 -4.79
CA LYS A 34 -4.93 -19.92 -5.60
C LYS A 34 -3.54 -20.28 -5.09
N LYS A 35 -2.59 -20.55 -6.00
CA LYS A 35 -1.19 -20.83 -5.64
C LYS A 35 -0.69 -19.73 -4.71
N ALA A 36 -0.10 -20.09 -3.56
CA ALA A 36 0.30 -19.11 -2.55
C ALA A 36 1.21 -18.01 -3.12
N ALA A 37 2.11 -18.37 -4.05
CA ALA A 37 2.95 -17.43 -4.80
C ALA A 37 2.15 -16.42 -5.64
N ALA A 38 1.04 -16.83 -6.26
CA ALA A 38 0.20 -15.93 -7.04
C ALA A 38 -0.56 -14.94 -6.14
N VAL A 39 -0.99 -15.39 -4.96
CA VAL A 39 -1.64 -14.50 -3.98
C VAL A 39 -0.64 -13.49 -3.44
N SER A 40 0.55 -13.91 -3.04
CA SER A 40 1.58 -13.00 -2.52
C SER A 40 1.99 -11.95 -3.55
N GLN A 41 2.21 -12.34 -4.81
CA GLN A 41 2.49 -11.42 -5.90
C GLN A 41 1.37 -10.41 -6.10
N ALA A 42 0.11 -10.85 -6.15
CA ALA A 42 -1.04 -9.96 -6.31
C ALA A 42 -1.17 -8.96 -5.15
N THR A 43 -0.91 -9.40 -3.90
CA THR A 43 -0.91 -8.51 -2.73
C THR A 43 0.18 -7.45 -2.82
N VAL A 44 1.41 -7.83 -3.18
CA VAL A 44 2.52 -6.88 -3.35
C VAL A 44 2.23 -5.91 -4.49
N HIS A 45 1.76 -6.41 -5.63
CA HIS A 45 1.39 -5.58 -6.77
C HIS A 45 0.35 -4.53 -6.36
N ARG A 46 -0.74 -4.96 -5.72
CA ARG A 46 -1.80 -4.05 -5.25
C ARG A 46 -1.24 -2.96 -4.33
N LYS A 47 -0.39 -3.34 -3.37
CA LYS A 47 0.24 -2.39 -2.43
C LYS A 47 1.12 -1.37 -3.16
N ASN A 48 1.94 -1.83 -4.10
CA ASN A 48 2.83 -0.97 -4.88
C ASN A 48 2.05 -0.02 -5.78
N THR A 49 1.01 -0.51 -6.47
CA THR A 49 0.15 0.32 -7.31
C THR A 49 -0.52 1.43 -6.49
N SER A 50 -1.10 1.09 -5.34
CA SER A 50 -1.73 2.10 -4.48
C SER A 50 -0.72 3.11 -3.94
N ALA A 51 0.45 2.65 -3.49
CA ALA A 51 1.48 3.54 -2.95
C ALA A 51 2.02 4.49 -4.02
N HIS A 52 2.22 4.01 -5.24
CA HIS A 52 2.67 4.82 -6.36
C HIS A 52 1.63 5.89 -6.74
N ALA A 53 0.35 5.52 -6.83
CA ALA A 53 -0.73 6.46 -7.10
C ALA A 53 -0.81 7.58 -6.04
N SER A 54 -0.84 7.21 -4.76
CA SER A 54 -0.89 8.19 -3.66
C SER A 54 0.35 9.08 -3.62
N SER A 55 1.54 8.52 -3.91
CA SER A 55 2.77 9.30 -3.98
C SER A 55 2.76 10.31 -5.13
N LEU A 56 2.22 9.92 -6.29
CA LEU A 56 2.09 10.83 -7.42
C LEU A 56 1.09 11.94 -7.11
N GLU A 57 -0.06 11.62 -6.53
CA GLU A 57 -1.06 12.62 -6.11
C GLU A 57 -0.44 13.62 -5.13
N GLY A 58 0.32 13.13 -4.14
CA GLY A 58 1.03 13.98 -3.19
C GLY A 58 2.07 14.89 -3.86
N ALA A 59 2.88 14.37 -4.78
CA ALA A 59 3.87 15.15 -5.52
C ALA A 59 3.21 16.21 -6.43
N ILE A 60 2.11 15.84 -7.08
CA ILE A 60 1.29 16.72 -7.91
C ILE A 60 0.70 17.84 -7.05
N ALA A 61 0.13 17.52 -5.89
CA ALA A 61 -0.42 18.49 -4.95
C ALA A 61 0.68 19.43 -4.42
N ALA A 62 1.82 18.90 -3.98
CA ALA A 62 2.94 19.69 -3.49
C ALA A 62 3.49 20.64 -4.57
N GLN A 63 3.60 20.17 -5.81
CA GLN A 63 4.00 20.99 -6.95
C GLN A 63 2.95 22.05 -7.29
N ALA A 64 1.67 21.72 -7.18
CA ALA A 64 0.58 22.68 -7.38
C ALA A 64 0.58 23.79 -6.31
N MET A 65 0.84 23.43 -5.06
CA MET A 65 0.90 24.38 -3.94
C MET A 65 2.13 25.28 -4.01
N SER A 66 3.30 24.73 -4.36
CA SER A 66 4.58 25.47 -4.39
C SER A 66 4.74 26.34 -5.63
N HIS A 67 4.33 25.84 -6.80
CA HIS A 67 4.61 26.47 -8.09
C HIS A 67 3.35 27.00 -8.79
N GLY A 68 2.18 26.90 -8.14
CA GLY A 68 0.89 27.22 -8.73
C GLY A 68 0.44 26.18 -9.76
N LYS A 69 -0.22 26.63 -10.83
CA LYS A 69 -0.70 25.78 -11.95
C LYS A 69 0.30 24.69 -12.37
N LEU A 70 -0.12 23.42 -12.26
CA LEU A 70 0.56 22.28 -12.88
C LEU A 70 0.59 22.45 -14.40
N THR A 71 1.78 22.68 -14.95
CA THR A 71 1.99 22.78 -16.40
C THR A 71 2.99 21.71 -16.81
N ILE A 72 2.56 20.80 -17.68
CA ILE A 72 3.30 19.57 -18.05
C ILE A 72 4.70 19.86 -18.59
N MET A 73 4.91 21.01 -19.25
CA MET A 73 6.19 21.40 -19.86
C MET A 73 6.94 22.49 -19.09
N LYS A 74 6.55 22.84 -17.86
CA LYS A 74 7.16 23.97 -17.13
C LYS A 74 8.66 23.81 -16.94
N GLN A 75 9.10 22.63 -16.46
CA GLN A 75 10.53 22.39 -16.22
C GLN A 75 11.35 22.36 -17.51
N ALA A 76 10.79 21.83 -18.60
CA ALA A 76 11.46 21.84 -19.90
C ALA A 76 11.60 23.27 -20.44
N ALA A 77 10.53 24.08 -20.35
CA ALA A 77 10.55 25.48 -20.75
C ALA A 77 11.50 26.33 -19.90
N GLU A 78 11.55 26.12 -18.58
CA GLU A 78 12.48 26.82 -17.68
C GLU A 78 13.94 26.43 -17.97
N LYS A 79 14.22 25.18 -18.31
CA LYS A 79 15.57 24.74 -18.71
C LYS A 79 16.03 25.39 -20.00
N VAL A 80 15.16 25.43 -21.02
CA VAL A 80 15.45 26.13 -22.30
C VAL A 80 15.67 27.62 -22.05
N LYS A 81 14.85 28.25 -21.21
CA LYS A 81 15.00 29.67 -20.86
C LYS A 81 16.34 29.95 -20.18
N LYS A 82 16.74 29.15 -19.18
CA LYS A 82 18.02 29.30 -18.48
C LYS A 82 19.24 29.06 -19.38
N GLN A 83 19.14 28.11 -20.32
CA GLN A 83 20.21 27.86 -21.29
C GLN A 83 20.40 29.04 -22.26
N ASN A 84 19.31 29.69 -22.67
CA ASN A 84 19.37 30.87 -23.54
C ASN A 84 19.86 32.14 -22.81
N GLU A 85 19.61 32.26 -21.50
CA GLU A 85 20.07 33.41 -20.70
C GLU A 85 21.55 33.32 -20.31
N ASN A 86 22.11 32.12 -20.12
CA ASN A 86 23.53 31.91 -19.79
C ASN A 86 24.47 31.87 -21.02
N GLY A 87 23.91 31.91 -22.24
CA GLY A 87 24.66 31.88 -23.50
C GLY A 87 24.85 33.24 -24.17
N LYS A 88 24.50 34.33 -23.49
CA LYS A 88 24.84 35.72 -23.84
C LYS A 88 25.86 36.27 -22.86
#